data_AF-A0A815YH65-F1
#
_entry.id   AF-A0A815YH65-F1
#
_cell.length_a   1.000
_cell.length_b   1.000
_cell.length_c   1.000
_cell.angle_alpha   90.00
_cell.angle_beta   90.00
_cell.angle_gamma   90.00
#
_symmetry.space_group_name_H-M   'P 1'
#
loop_
_entity.id
_entity.type
_entity.pdbx_description
1 polymer ?
#
loop_
_entity_poly.entity_id
_entity_poly.type
_entity_poly.pdbx_seq_one_letter_code
_entity_poly.pdbx_strand_id
1 'polypeptide(L)'
;MAKSKDEFLDEILMCGICLSRMKQPRSLPCMHSFCQQCLIEFVHNSTNSIDCPYCKLHIEYNNFAHFQSMLLVNPVLKQLCEALDSENFTSSKFDDSNTSSSTTNNNASHARCHTCGLLKLLKVCKHCFFMLCQECRKQHLLEVHSESKHLLEQLEYRLKLVQTKKFELDQQLELYDQLKRQTNDYALKLFHVICKQRDMVWEQLEQLQQKDQQLFWNQNSFENMEKFDFFLQLCDIGKKKLQAKNITDKELIELSENLLSQPSEISQEIIEKIEFSKIQLKLNEAVINDEQIFIEIVHEKKDDQSLPPTSLTPPCELVDLTSLIEQQDED
;
A
#
# COMPACT_ATOMS: atom_id res chain seq x y z
N MET A 1 -23.84 -45.59 24.61
CA MET A 1 -23.30 -46.69 23.78
C MET A 1 -22.01 -46.17 23.16
N ALA A 2 -20.87 -46.82 23.39
CA ALA A 2 -19.61 -46.42 22.76
C ALA A 2 -19.63 -46.91 21.30
N LYS A 3 -19.38 -46.01 20.34
CA LYS A 3 -19.28 -46.37 18.91
C LYS A 3 -18.14 -47.39 18.72
N SER A 4 -18.34 -48.35 17.83
CA SER A 4 -17.28 -49.31 17.48
C SER A 4 -16.13 -48.60 16.77
N LYS A 5 -14.91 -49.18 16.79
CA LYS A 5 -13.74 -48.59 16.12
C LYS A 5 -13.97 -48.44 14.61
N ASP A 6 -14.72 -49.35 14.02
CA ASP A 6 -15.00 -49.37 12.59
C ASP A 6 -16.02 -48.29 12.20
N GLU A 7 -17.05 -48.06 13.02
CA GLU A 7 -17.99 -46.94 12.85
C GLU A 7 -17.29 -45.58 12.91
N PHE A 8 -16.33 -45.43 13.81
CA PHE A 8 -15.56 -44.19 13.92
C PHE A 8 -14.63 -43.96 12.71
N LEU A 9 -14.03 -45.03 12.18
CA LEU A 9 -13.19 -44.95 10.97
C LEU A 9 -14.03 -44.63 9.74
N ASP A 10 -15.23 -45.18 9.62
CA ASP A 10 -16.14 -44.86 8.52
C ASP A 10 -16.61 -43.39 8.52
N GLU A 11 -16.78 -42.80 9.70
CA GLU A 11 -17.08 -41.36 9.84
C GLU A 11 -15.91 -40.49 9.35
N ILE A 12 -14.66 -40.87 9.65
CA ILE A 12 -13.46 -40.11 9.23
C ILE A 12 -13.19 -40.26 7.74
N LEU A 13 -13.50 -41.42 7.16
CA LEU A 13 -13.24 -41.74 5.75
C LEU A 13 -14.40 -41.35 4.82
N MET A 14 -15.42 -40.67 5.34
CA MET A 14 -16.58 -40.24 4.58
C MET A 14 -16.27 -39.01 3.70
N CYS A 15 -16.63 -39.10 2.43
CA CYS A 15 -16.55 -37.99 1.50
C CYS A 15 -17.69 -36.99 1.79
N GLY A 16 -17.35 -35.71 1.98
CA GLY A 16 -18.35 -34.66 2.23
C GLY A 16 -19.21 -34.27 1.02
N ILE A 17 -18.95 -34.84 -0.17
CA ILE A 17 -19.71 -34.56 -1.40
C ILE A 17 -20.72 -35.69 -1.67
N CYS A 18 -20.25 -36.93 -1.76
CA CYS A 18 -21.12 -38.09 -2.03
C CYS A 18 -21.60 -38.82 -0.77
N LEU A 19 -21.19 -38.36 0.42
CA LEU A 19 -21.58 -38.92 1.72
C LEU A 19 -21.31 -40.44 1.86
N SER A 20 -20.36 -40.93 1.08
CA SER A 20 -19.93 -42.33 1.03
C SER A 20 -18.44 -42.40 1.33
N ARG A 21 -17.91 -43.58 1.66
CA ARG A 21 -16.47 -43.79 1.86
C ARG A 21 -15.66 -43.27 0.65
N MET A 22 -14.59 -42.53 0.92
CA MET A 22 -13.78 -41.90 -0.11
C MET A 22 -13.14 -42.92 -1.06
N LYS A 23 -13.42 -42.81 -2.36
CA LYS A 23 -12.76 -43.58 -3.42
C LYS A 23 -11.68 -42.72 -4.08
N GLN A 24 -10.44 -43.21 -4.09
CA GLN A 24 -9.26 -42.47 -4.57
C GLN A 24 -9.20 -41.06 -3.94
N PRO A 25 -8.97 -40.95 -2.62
CA PRO A 25 -9.02 -39.67 -1.92
C PRO A 25 -7.99 -38.68 -2.46
N ARG A 26 -8.44 -37.46 -2.76
CA ARG A 26 -7.63 -36.31 -3.18
C ARG A 26 -7.89 -35.14 -2.24
N SER A 27 -6.81 -34.46 -1.85
CA SER A 27 -6.88 -33.30 -0.99
C SER A 27 -6.75 -32.00 -1.78
N LEU A 28 -7.59 -31.03 -1.44
CA LEU A 28 -7.42 -29.65 -1.86
C LEU A 28 -6.22 -28.99 -1.13
N PRO A 29 -5.75 -27.82 -1.56
CA PRO A 29 -4.69 -27.06 -0.86
C PRO A 29 -5.02 -26.75 0.61
N CYS A 30 -6.31 -26.69 0.98
CA CYS A 30 -6.79 -26.56 2.35
C CYS A 30 -6.74 -27.86 3.18
N MET A 31 -6.17 -28.94 2.64
CA MET A 31 -6.03 -30.27 3.24
C MET A 31 -7.32 -31.06 3.48
N HIS A 32 -8.49 -30.57 3.04
CA HIS A 32 -9.72 -31.37 3.04
C HIS A 32 -9.72 -32.36 1.87
N SER A 33 -10.08 -33.62 2.18
CA SER A 33 -10.05 -34.73 1.23
C SER A 33 -11.45 -35.14 0.77
N PHE A 34 -11.55 -35.51 -0.50
CA PHE A 34 -12.78 -35.99 -1.14
C PHE A 34 -12.44 -37.06 -2.19
N CYS A 35 -13.45 -37.72 -2.75
CA CYS A 35 -13.24 -38.60 -3.90
C CYS A 35 -12.70 -37.81 -5.10
N GLN A 36 -11.75 -38.39 -5.84
CA GLN A 36 -11.22 -37.76 -7.05
C GLN A 36 -12.32 -37.41 -8.06
N GLN A 37 -13.26 -38.33 -8.31
CA GLN A 37 -14.38 -38.09 -9.23
C GLN A 37 -15.31 -36.98 -8.73
N CYS A 38 -15.60 -36.95 -7.43
CA CYS A 38 -16.43 -35.89 -6.85
C CYS A 38 -15.81 -34.52 -7.06
N LEU A 39 -14.49 -34.36 -6.90
CA LEU A 39 -13.82 -33.08 -7.15
C LEU A 39 -13.82 -32.67 -8.62
N ILE A 40 -13.67 -33.65 -9.53
CA ILE A 40 -13.71 -33.41 -10.97
C ILE A 40 -15.10 -32.94 -11.40
N GLU A 41 -16.16 -33.62 -10.96
CA GLU A 41 -17.55 -33.24 -11.25
C GLU A 41 -17.92 -31.90 -10.60
N PHE A 42 -17.42 -31.65 -9.39
CA PHE A 42 -17.64 -30.40 -8.68
C PHE A 42 -17.07 -29.19 -9.44
N VAL A 43 -15.89 -29.34 -10.03
CA VAL A 43 -15.23 -28.32 -10.86
C VAL A 43 -15.89 -28.16 -12.23
N HIS A 44 -16.47 -29.21 -12.78
CA HIS A 44 -17.09 -29.17 -14.11
C HIS A 44 -18.27 -28.19 -14.20
N ASN A 45 -18.83 -27.80 -13.05
CA ASN A 45 -19.92 -26.85 -12.90
C ASN A 45 -19.45 -25.42 -12.53
N SER A 46 -18.14 -25.14 -12.53
CA SER A 46 -17.58 -23.87 -12.05
C SER A 46 -16.52 -23.29 -13.01
N THR A 47 -16.50 -21.96 -13.15
CA THR A 47 -15.57 -21.26 -14.02
C THR A 47 -14.38 -20.73 -13.22
N ASN A 48 -13.21 -21.36 -13.40
CA ASN A 48 -11.88 -20.93 -12.92
C ASN A 48 -11.71 -20.73 -11.40
N SER A 49 -12.69 -21.10 -10.59
CA SER A 49 -12.60 -21.10 -9.14
C SER A 49 -13.56 -22.10 -8.51
N ILE A 50 -13.19 -22.64 -7.34
CA ILE A 50 -14.09 -23.41 -6.48
C ILE A 50 -13.90 -23.04 -5.02
N ASP A 51 -14.97 -23.19 -4.24
CA ASP A 51 -14.91 -23.11 -2.80
C ASP A 51 -14.88 -24.50 -2.19
N CYS A 52 -14.00 -24.71 -1.21
CA CYS A 52 -13.97 -25.97 -0.49
C CYS A 52 -15.33 -26.24 0.18
N PRO A 53 -15.97 -27.41 -0.05
CA PRO A 53 -17.26 -27.73 0.56
C PRO A 53 -17.27 -27.66 2.10
N TYR A 54 -16.14 -27.99 2.74
CA TYR A 54 -15.95 -27.97 4.19
C TYR A 54 -15.60 -26.59 4.75
N CYS A 55 -14.48 -26.01 4.31
CA CYS A 55 -13.96 -24.78 4.94
C CYS A 55 -14.24 -23.49 4.18
N LYS A 56 -14.88 -23.57 3.00
CA LYS A 56 -15.18 -22.42 2.13
C LYS A 56 -13.95 -21.63 1.67
N LEU A 57 -12.75 -22.22 1.76
CA LEU A 57 -11.56 -21.60 1.18
C LEU A 57 -11.73 -21.52 -0.34
N HIS A 58 -11.56 -20.31 -0.88
CA HIS A 58 -11.58 -20.03 -2.29
C HIS A 58 -10.30 -20.51 -2.97
N ILE A 59 -10.43 -21.28 -4.04
CA ILE A 59 -9.32 -21.88 -4.78
C ILE A 59 -9.47 -21.52 -6.25
N GLU A 60 -8.57 -20.68 -6.74
CA GLU A 60 -8.52 -20.26 -8.14
C GLU A 60 -7.67 -21.23 -8.97
N TYR A 61 -8.08 -21.48 -10.21
CA TYR A 61 -7.33 -22.29 -11.16
C TYR A 61 -7.48 -21.78 -12.59
N ASN A 62 -6.40 -21.87 -13.37
CA ASN A 62 -6.36 -21.33 -14.74
C ASN A 62 -7.12 -22.20 -15.75
N ASN A 63 -7.11 -23.53 -15.55
CA ASN A 63 -7.79 -24.51 -16.39
C ASN A 63 -7.93 -25.84 -15.64
N PHE A 64 -8.67 -26.78 -16.20
CA PHE A 64 -8.90 -28.09 -15.58
C PHE A 64 -7.60 -28.89 -15.30
N ALA A 65 -6.60 -28.79 -16.18
CA ALA A 65 -5.32 -29.47 -15.98
C ALA A 65 -4.53 -28.87 -14.80
N HIS A 66 -4.58 -27.54 -14.63
CA HIS A 66 -4.03 -26.84 -13.48
C HIS A 66 -4.76 -27.25 -12.18
N PHE A 67 -6.09 -27.35 -12.21
CA PHE A 67 -6.83 -27.85 -11.06
C PHE A 67 -6.41 -29.28 -10.68
N GLN A 68 -6.30 -30.18 -11.66
CA GLN A 68 -5.91 -31.56 -11.42
C GLN A 68 -4.47 -31.69 -10.87
N SER A 69 -3.55 -30.80 -11.25
CA SER A 69 -2.19 -30.79 -10.70
C SER A 69 -2.12 -30.24 -9.27
N MET A 70 -3.10 -29.43 -8.84
CA MET A 70 -3.22 -28.95 -7.46
C MET A 70 -3.76 -30.00 -6.48
N LEU A 71 -4.33 -31.11 -6.97
CA LEU A 71 -4.90 -32.17 -6.13
C LEU A 71 -3.83 -33.09 -5.54
N LEU A 72 -3.66 -33.02 -4.22
CA LEU A 72 -2.66 -33.79 -3.49
C LEU A 72 -3.18 -35.19 -3.16
N VAL A 73 -2.30 -36.19 -3.20
CA VAL A 73 -2.60 -37.54 -2.70
C VAL A 73 -2.22 -37.60 -1.23
N ASN A 74 -3.18 -37.93 -0.37
CA ASN A 74 -2.87 -38.32 1.01
C ASN A 74 -2.65 -39.85 1.06
N PRO A 75 -1.41 -40.34 1.17
CA PRO A 75 -1.12 -41.77 1.11
C PRO A 75 -1.70 -42.54 2.29
N VAL A 76 -1.85 -41.90 3.46
CA VAL A 76 -2.45 -42.52 4.65
C VAL A 76 -3.94 -42.77 4.43
N LEU A 77 -4.68 -41.75 3.96
CA LEU A 77 -6.11 -41.91 3.64
C LEU A 77 -6.33 -42.95 2.54
N LYS A 78 -5.45 -42.97 1.52
CA LYS A 78 -5.52 -43.96 0.47
C LYS A 78 -5.35 -45.39 1.00
N GLN A 79 -4.33 -45.63 1.84
CA GLN A 79 -4.08 -46.94 2.44
C GLN A 79 -5.21 -47.38 3.37
N LEU A 80 -5.79 -46.46 4.15
CA LEU A 80 -6.92 -46.77 5.04
C LEU A 80 -8.18 -47.16 4.26
N CYS A 81 -8.50 -46.44 3.18
CA CYS A 81 -9.63 -46.81 2.32
C CYS A 81 -9.41 -48.19 1.66
N GLU A 82 -8.20 -48.44 1.12
CA GLU A 82 -7.87 -49.71 0.46
C GLU A 82 -7.87 -50.91 1.43
N ALA A 83 -7.45 -50.71 2.68
CA ALA A 83 -7.47 -51.75 3.72
C ALA A 83 -8.91 -52.15 4.11
N LEU A 84 -9.81 -51.19 4.28
CA LEU A 84 -11.21 -51.47 4.65
C LEU A 84 -12.04 -52.01 3.49
N ASP A 85 -11.65 -51.74 2.24
CA ASP A 85 -12.31 -52.31 1.07
C ASP A 85 -11.91 -53.77 0.82
N SER A 86 -10.75 -54.20 1.32
CA SER A 86 -10.26 -55.59 1.20
C SER A 86 -10.84 -56.55 2.25
N GLU A 87 -11.29 -56.05 3.40
CA GLU A 87 -12.02 -56.85 4.40
C GLU A 87 -13.44 -57.23 3.96
N ASN A 88 -14.03 -56.47 3.02
CA ASN A 88 -15.37 -56.74 2.48
C ASN A 88 -15.39 -57.84 1.39
N PHE A 89 -14.24 -58.38 0.98
CA PHE A 89 -14.16 -59.43 -0.06
C PHE A 89 -14.00 -60.85 0.49
N THR A 90 -13.78 -61.03 1.80
CA THR A 90 -13.56 -62.35 2.42
C THR A 90 -14.80 -62.96 3.08
N SER A 91 -15.97 -62.33 2.95
CA SER A 91 -17.23 -62.78 3.57
C SER A 91 -18.28 -63.32 2.57
N SER A 92 -17.86 -63.85 1.40
CA SER A 92 -18.73 -64.73 0.63
C SER A 92 -17.97 -65.86 -0.06
N LYS A 93 -18.46 -67.09 0.19
CA LYS A 93 -18.15 -68.42 -0.39
C LYS A 93 -17.14 -69.28 0.38
N PHE A 94 -17.74 -70.13 1.23
CA PHE A 94 -17.40 -71.55 1.32
C PHE A 94 -17.15 -72.16 -0.08
N ASP A 95 -16.03 -72.87 -0.25
CA ASP A 95 -16.05 -74.28 -0.67
C ASP A 95 -14.65 -74.90 -0.51
N ASP A 96 -14.66 -76.12 0.03
CA ASP A 96 -13.53 -77.03 0.23
C ASP A 96 -12.82 -77.40 -1.08
N SER A 97 -11.49 -77.48 -1.08
CA SER A 97 -10.77 -78.68 -1.53
C SER A 97 -9.25 -78.59 -1.34
N ASN A 98 -8.72 -79.68 -0.76
CA ASN A 98 -7.32 -80.04 -0.55
C ASN A 98 -6.38 -79.78 -1.73
N THR A 99 -5.16 -79.30 -1.45
CA THR A 99 -3.90 -79.95 -1.88
C THR A 99 -2.73 -79.46 -1.00
N SER A 100 -2.29 -80.33 -0.08
CA SER A 100 -0.98 -80.30 0.59
C SER A 100 0.09 -80.55 -0.48
N SER A 101 1.17 -79.79 -0.62
CA SER A 101 2.39 -79.78 0.21
C SER A 101 3.48 -79.15 -0.68
N SER A 102 4.33 -78.24 -0.21
CA SER A 102 5.69 -78.58 0.24
C SER A 102 6.40 -77.33 0.77
N THR A 103 6.97 -77.49 1.94
CA THR A 103 7.82 -76.61 2.74
C THR A 103 9.08 -76.13 2.00
N THR A 104 9.37 -74.83 1.98
CA THR A 104 10.73 -74.30 2.25
C THR A 104 10.64 -72.94 2.93
N ASN A 105 11.28 -72.86 4.10
CA ASN A 105 11.55 -71.65 4.88
C ASN A 105 12.36 -70.64 4.07
N ASN A 106 11.87 -69.41 4.01
CA ASN A 106 12.65 -68.16 4.08
C ASN A 106 11.63 -67.00 4.13
N ASN A 107 11.42 -66.40 5.30
CA ASN A 107 10.55 -65.23 5.47
C ASN A 107 11.21 -63.95 4.92
N ALA A 108 11.58 -63.98 3.65
CA ALA A 108 11.66 -62.81 2.80
C ALA A 108 10.24 -62.59 2.26
N SER A 109 9.51 -61.62 2.80
CA SER A 109 8.18 -61.25 2.32
C SER A 109 8.29 -60.71 0.88
N HIS A 110 8.11 -61.60 -0.09
CA HIS A 110 8.09 -61.29 -1.50
C HIS A 110 6.80 -60.54 -1.84
N ALA A 111 6.93 -59.38 -2.48
CA ALA A 111 5.81 -58.55 -2.89
C ALA A 111 5.95 -58.18 -4.37
N ARG A 112 4.86 -57.71 -5.00
CA ARG A 112 4.87 -57.30 -6.41
C ARG A 112 5.47 -55.91 -6.57
N CYS A 113 6.51 -55.79 -7.40
CA CYS A 113 7.14 -54.51 -7.72
C CYS A 113 6.13 -53.58 -8.39
N HIS A 114 6.06 -52.31 -7.98
CA HIS A 114 5.16 -51.31 -8.57
C HIS A 114 5.38 -51.12 -10.08
N THR A 115 6.63 -51.15 -10.54
CA THR A 115 6.97 -50.86 -11.95
C THR A 115 6.90 -52.08 -12.86
N CYS A 116 7.44 -53.24 -12.45
CA CYS A 116 7.51 -54.43 -13.30
C CYS A 116 6.50 -55.52 -12.95
N GLY A 117 5.74 -55.38 -11.87
CA GLY A 117 4.70 -56.34 -11.44
C GLY A 117 5.23 -57.69 -10.92
N LEU A 118 6.53 -57.96 -11.04
CA LEU A 118 7.13 -59.23 -10.66
C LEU A 118 7.25 -59.37 -9.13
N LEU A 119 7.01 -60.59 -8.64
CA LEU A 119 7.17 -60.95 -7.24
C LEU A 119 8.67 -61.02 -6.91
N LYS A 120 9.17 -60.04 -6.18
CA LYS A 120 10.60 -59.90 -5.85
C LYS A 120 10.77 -59.39 -4.43
N LEU A 121 12.00 -59.42 -3.93
CA LEU A 121 12.39 -58.63 -2.77
C LEU A 121 12.36 -57.14 -3.13
N LEU A 122 11.51 -56.38 -2.44
CA LEU A 122 11.28 -54.96 -2.73
C LEU A 122 11.82 -54.07 -1.61
N LYS A 123 12.16 -52.83 -1.99
CA LYS A 123 12.47 -51.76 -1.03
C LYS A 123 11.56 -50.57 -1.32
N VAL A 124 11.03 -49.96 -0.26
CA VAL A 124 10.26 -48.71 -0.36
C VAL A 124 11.19 -47.57 -0.78
N CYS A 125 10.80 -46.81 -1.80
CA CYS A 125 11.45 -45.56 -2.17
C CYS A 125 10.94 -44.43 -1.26
N LYS A 126 11.83 -43.60 -0.67
CA LYS A 126 11.40 -42.48 0.19
C LYS A 126 10.89 -41.25 -0.59
N HIS A 127 11.17 -41.19 -1.90
CA HIS A 127 10.71 -40.11 -2.78
C HIS A 127 9.23 -40.26 -3.14
N CYS A 128 8.80 -41.48 -3.51
CA CYS A 128 7.44 -41.75 -4.00
C CYS A 128 6.67 -42.78 -3.16
N PHE A 129 7.28 -43.33 -2.10
CA PHE A 129 6.73 -44.38 -1.23
C PHE A 129 6.36 -45.70 -1.93
N PHE A 130 6.72 -45.87 -3.20
CA PHE A 130 6.49 -47.12 -3.94
C PHE A 130 7.49 -48.21 -3.57
N MET A 131 7.02 -49.46 -3.58
CA MET A 131 7.85 -50.66 -3.40
C MET A 131 8.44 -51.10 -4.75
N LEU A 132 9.77 -51.08 -4.86
CA LEU A 132 10.48 -51.34 -6.11
C LEU A 132 11.52 -52.45 -5.91
N CYS A 133 11.72 -53.30 -6.93
CA CYS A 133 12.84 -54.22 -6.97
C CYS A 133 14.15 -53.44 -7.20
N GLN A 134 15.30 -54.09 -6.98
CA GLN A 134 16.60 -53.41 -7.06
C GLN A 134 16.87 -52.75 -8.42
N GLU A 135 16.52 -53.43 -9.52
CA GLU A 135 16.67 -52.89 -10.89
C GLU A 135 15.77 -51.68 -11.12
N CYS A 136 14.46 -51.82 -10.89
CA CYS A 136 13.49 -50.72 -11.08
C CYS A 136 13.77 -49.53 -10.15
N ARG A 137 14.30 -49.78 -8.95
CA ARG A 137 14.72 -48.72 -8.03
C ARG A 137 15.91 -47.93 -8.58
N LYS A 138 16.92 -48.60 -9.14
CA LYS A 138 18.07 -47.91 -9.74
C LYS A 138 17.63 -47.02 -10.89
N GLN A 139 16.77 -47.55 -11.78
CA GLN A 139 16.24 -46.78 -12.91
C GLN A 139 15.40 -45.60 -12.45
N HIS A 140 14.49 -45.80 -11.49
CA HIS A 140 13.69 -44.73 -10.90
C HIS A 140 14.55 -43.61 -10.31
N LEU A 141 15.63 -43.94 -9.60
CA LEU A 141 16.52 -42.92 -9.02
C LEU A 141 17.30 -42.15 -10.09
N LEU A 142 17.62 -42.76 -11.23
CA LEU A 142 18.24 -42.05 -12.37
C LEU A 142 17.25 -41.06 -13.01
N GLU A 143 16.00 -41.47 -13.20
CA GLU A 143 14.93 -40.61 -13.70
C GLU A 143 14.71 -39.41 -12.76
N VAL A 144 14.53 -39.67 -11.46
CA VAL A 144 14.39 -38.61 -10.44
C VAL A 144 15.59 -37.67 -10.43
N HIS A 145 16.81 -38.19 -10.59
CA HIS A 145 18.01 -37.35 -10.68
C HIS A 145 17.98 -36.45 -11.92
N SER A 146 17.61 -37.00 -13.09
CA SER A 146 17.51 -36.22 -14.33
C SER A 146 16.43 -35.13 -14.26
N GLU A 147 15.27 -35.45 -13.71
CA GLU A 147 14.17 -34.50 -13.49
C GLU A 147 14.59 -33.40 -12.50
N SER A 148 15.21 -33.78 -11.38
CA SER A 148 15.71 -32.83 -10.39
C SER A 148 16.77 -31.89 -10.97
N LYS A 149 17.67 -32.40 -11.82
CA LYS A 149 18.67 -31.59 -12.52
C LYS A 149 18.02 -30.59 -13.46
N HIS A 150 17.06 -31.02 -14.27
CA HIS A 150 16.35 -30.13 -15.18
C HIS A 150 15.55 -29.06 -14.43
N LEU A 151 14.88 -29.43 -13.33
CA LEU A 151 14.19 -28.46 -12.46
C LEU A 151 15.17 -27.44 -11.85
N LEU A 152 16.37 -27.88 -11.46
CA LEU A 152 17.40 -27.00 -10.93
C LEU A 152 17.89 -26.01 -11.99
N GLU A 153 18.16 -26.47 -13.21
CA GLU A 153 18.57 -25.62 -14.34
C GLU A 153 17.49 -24.58 -14.70
N GLN A 154 16.22 -25.00 -14.72
CA GLN A 154 15.10 -24.09 -14.93
C GLN A 154 14.97 -23.05 -13.81
N LEU A 155 15.11 -23.47 -12.56
CA LEU A 155 15.07 -22.56 -11.42
C LEU A 155 16.21 -21.54 -11.49
N GLU A 156 17.42 -21.98 -11.81
CA GLU A 156 18.59 -21.10 -11.95
C GLU A 156 18.37 -20.04 -13.04
N TYR A 157 17.86 -20.43 -14.20
CA TYR A 157 17.52 -19.49 -15.28
C TYR A 157 16.48 -18.46 -14.83
N ARG A 158 15.40 -18.91 -14.18
CA ARG A 158 14.34 -18.01 -13.67
C ARG A 158 14.87 -17.05 -12.61
N LEU A 159 15.73 -17.52 -11.70
CA LEU A 159 16.34 -16.67 -10.67
C LEU A 159 17.24 -15.60 -11.29
N LYS A 160 18.01 -15.93 -12.33
CA LYS A 160 18.81 -14.95 -13.07
C LYS A 160 17.95 -13.85 -13.70
N LEU A 161 16.83 -14.21 -14.33
CA LEU A 161 15.89 -13.22 -14.89
C LEU A 161 15.32 -12.29 -13.81
N VAL A 162 14.88 -12.86 -12.68
CA VAL A 162 14.36 -12.09 -11.55
C VAL A 162 15.44 -11.17 -10.98
N GLN A 163 16.68 -11.64 -10.89
CA GLN A 163 17.80 -10.83 -10.42
C GLN A 163 18.08 -9.62 -11.32
N THR A 164 18.01 -9.79 -12.65
CA THR A 164 18.15 -8.66 -13.58
C THR A 164 17.01 -7.65 -13.39
N LYS A 165 15.76 -8.11 -13.28
CA LYS A 165 14.61 -7.22 -13.06
C LYS A 165 14.65 -6.53 -11.70
N LYS A 166 15.20 -7.19 -10.67
CA LYS A 166 15.46 -6.56 -9.39
C LYS A 166 16.43 -5.40 -9.53
N PHE A 167 17.52 -5.57 -10.28
CA PHE A 167 18.48 -4.49 -10.51
C PHE A 167 17.87 -3.30 -11.27
N GLU A 168 17.04 -3.56 -12.28
CA GLU A 168 16.28 -2.50 -12.97
C GLU A 168 15.33 -1.75 -12.01
N LEU A 169 14.64 -2.47 -11.12
CA LEU A 169 13.78 -1.88 -10.11
C LEU A 169 14.57 -1.01 -9.12
N ASP A 170 15.72 -1.50 -8.64
CA ASP A 170 16.58 -0.76 -7.72
C ASP A 170 17.05 0.57 -8.35
N GLN A 171 17.40 0.57 -9.64
CA GLN A 171 17.73 1.82 -10.38
C GLN A 171 16.54 2.77 -10.50
N GLN A 172 15.33 2.25 -10.76
CA GLN A 172 14.12 3.08 -10.84
C GLN A 172 13.75 3.69 -9.50
N LEU A 173 13.93 2.95 -8.40
CA LEU A 173 13.71 3.46 -7.04
C LEU A 173 14.67 4.63 -6.74
N GLU A 174 15.94 4.51 -7.14
CA GLU A 174 16.92 5.59 -6.98
C GLU A 174 16.52 6.84 -7.78
N LEU A 175 16.02 6.68 -9.01
CA LEU A 175 15.49 7.78 -9.81
C LEU A 175 14.29 8.45 -9.14
N TYR A 176 13.35 7.68 -8.61
CA TYR A 176 12.20 8.24 -7.88
C TYR A 176 12.64 9.04 -6.66
N ASP A 177 13.63 8.55 -5.91
CA ASP A 177 14.15 9.26 -4.73
C ASP A 177 14.97 10.50 -5.10
N GLN A 178 15.63 10.50 -6.26
CA GLN A 178 16.24 11.71 -6.82
C GLN A 178 15.17 12.75 -7.19
N LEU A 179 14.11 12.35 -7.90
CA LEU A 179 13.03 13.25 -8.30
C LEU A 179 12.33 13.84 -7.08
N LYS A 180 12.00 13.03 -6.06
CA LYS A 180 11.43 13.54 -4.79
C LYS A 180 12.32 14.59 -4.14
N ARG A 181 13.64 14.35 -4.08
CA ARG A 181 14.61 15.32 -3.54
C ARG A 181 14.61 16.61 -4.36
N GLN A 182 14.66 16.51 -5.68
CA GLN A 182 14.60 17.68 -6.56
C GLN A 182 13.32 18.49 -6.35
N THR A 183 12.15 17.84 -6.33
CA THR A 183 10.86 18.51 -6.07
C THR A 183 10.87 19.26 -4.74
N ASN A 184 11.38 18.64 -3.67
CA ASN A 184 11.50 19.30 -2.38
C ASN A 184 12.46 20.51 -2.43
N ASP A 185 13.60 20.39 -3.11
CA ASP A 185 14.55 21.49 -3.26
C ASP A 185 13.95 22.65 -4.05
N TYR A 186 13.18 22.38 -5.12
CA TYR A 186 12.46 23.41 -5.87
C TYR A 186 11.41 24.11 -4.99
N ALA A 187 10.61 23.34 -4.25
CA ALA A 187 9.61 23.90 -3.32
C ALA A 187 10.26 24.78 -2.25
N LEU A 188 11.38 24.34 -1.66
CA LEU A 188 12.11 25.12 -0.65
C LEU A 188 12.70 26.41 -1.24
N LYS A 189 13.21 26.38 -2.46
CA LYS A 189 13.71 27.59 -3.15
C LYS A 189 12.59 28.60 -3.38
N LEU A 190 11.43 28.16 -3.87
CA LEU A 190 10.26 29.02 -4.06
C LEU A 190 9.79 29.62 -2.71
N PHE A 191 9.67 28.78 -1.68
CA PHE A 191 9.30 29.22 -0.34
C PHE A 191 10.26 30.28 0.21
N HIS A 192 11.57 30.09 0.03
CA HIS A 192 12.59 31.04 0.47
C HIS A 192 12.47 32.39 -0.26
N VAL A 193 12.22 32.39 -1.58
CA VAL A 193 11.99 33.63 -2.35
C VAL A 193 10.76 34.37 -1.83
N ILE A 194 9.65 33.66 -1.60
CA ILE A 194 8.41 34.25 -1.08
C ILE A 194 8.62 34.83 0.33
N CYS A 195 9.31 34.10 1.22
CA CYS A 195 9.61 34.59 2.56
C CYS A 195 10.49 35.83 2.53
N LYS A 196 11.52 35.85 1.69
CA LYS A 196 12.38 37.03 1.52
C LYS A 196 11.58 38.24 1.04
N GLN A 197 10.69 38.06 0.07
CA GLN A 197 9.83 39.15 -0.41
C GLN A 197 8.87 39.65 0.68
N ARG A 198 8.24 38.74 1.43
CA ARG A 198 7.41 39.09 2.59
C ARG A 198 8.19 39.94 3.59
N ASP A 199 9.37 39.51 3.98
CA ASP A 199 10.18 40.18 5.00
C ASP A 199 10.61 41.57 4.54
N MET A 200 10.99 41.73 3.27
CA MET A 200 11.30 43.04 2.68
C MET A 200 10.11 44.00 2.71
N VAL A 201 8.91 43.54 2.35
CA VAL A 201 7.69 44.37 2.40
C VAL A 201 7.33 44.71 3.85
N TRP A 202 7.50 43.77 4.77
CA TRP A 202 7.21 43.97 6.18
C TRP A 202 8.09 45.07 6.79
N GLU A 203 9.40 45.02 6.50
CA GLU A 203 10.35 46.03 6.98
C GLU A 203 10.01 47.42 6.41
N GLN A 204 9.62 47.50 5.13
CA GLN A 204 9.18 48.76 4.53
C GLN A 204 7.91 49.33 5.21
N LEU A 205 6.93 48.48 5.51
CA LEU A 205 5.71 48.89 6.21
C LEU A 205 6.01 49.36 7.64
N GLU A 206 6.88 48.66 8.35
CA GLU A 206 7.28 49.03 9.72
C GLU A 206 8.01 50.39 9.73
N GLN A 207 8.92 50.62 8.77
CA GLN A 207 9.60 51.90 8.63
C GLN A 207 8.62 53.05 8.30
N LEU A 208 7.65 52.82 7.41
CA LEU A 208 6.61 53.80 7.10
C LEU A 208 5.74 54.11 8.32
N GLN A 209 5.34 53.08 9.06
CA GLN A 209 4.56 53.24 10.29
C GLN A 209 5.33 54.05 11.34
N GLN A 210 6.60 53.73 11.58
CA GLN A 210 7.45 54.47 12.54
C GLN A 210 7.61 55.94 12.11
N LYS A 211 7.81 56.19 10.81
CA LYS A 211 7.91 57.54 10.25
C LYS A 211 6.62 58.34 10.42
N ASP A 212 5.47 57.74 10.12
CA ASP A 212 4.15 58.39 10.27
C ASP A 212 3.84 58.68 11.75
N GLN A 213 4.18 57.75 12.66
CA GLN A 213 4.07 57.98 14.11
C GLN A 213 4.99 59.11 14.58
N GLN A 214 6.25 59.12 14.14
CA GLN A 214 7.21 60.15 14.52
C GLN A 214 6.81 61.53 14.00
N LEU A 215 6.31 61.62 12.75
CA LEU A 215 5.76 62.85 12.19
C LEU A 215 4.59 63.37 13.05
N PHE A 216 3.64 62.50 13.39
CA PHE A 216 2.50 62.86 14.21
C PHE A 216 2.92 63.36 15.60
N TRP A 217 3.77 62.62 16.31
CA TRP A 217 4.18 62.96 17.67
C TRP A 217 5.04 64.23 17.72
N ASN A 218 6.04 64.34 16.83
CA ASN A 218 6.92 65.52 16.78
C ASN A 218 6.17 66.81 16.43
N GLN A 219 5.20 66.75 15.49
CA GLN A 219 4.44 67.93 15.09
C GLN A 219 3.40 68.36 16.13
N ASN A 220 2.93 67.44 16.99
CA ASN A 220 1.95 67.72 18.03
C ASN A 220 2.56 67.98 19.40
N SER A 221 3.89 68.04 19.52
CA SER A 221 4.61 68.26 20.79
C SER A 221 4.30 67.23 21.89
N PHE A 222 3.74 66.07 21.54
CA PHE A 222 3.56 64.95 22.45
C PHE A 222 4.61 63.90 22.15
N GLU A 223 5.34 63.40 23.16
CA GLU A 223 6.44 62.45 22.95
C GLU A 223 5.96 61.05 22.54
N ASN A 224 4.78 60.64 23.02
CA ASN A 224 4.22 59.32 22.77
C ASN A 224 2.71 59.29 23.09
N MET A 225 2.07 58.16 22.75
CA MET A 225 0.66 57.89 23.02
C MET A 225 0.30 58.00 24.50
N GLU A 226 1.16 57.52 25.39
CA GLU A 226 0.92 57.50 26.83
C GLU A 226 0.77 58.91 27.42
N LYS A 227 1.62 59.85 27.01
CA LYS A 227 1.50 61.26 27.44
C LYS A 227 0.22 61.88 26.90
N PHE A 228 -0.15 61.60 25.65
CA PHE A 228 -1.41 62.09 25.09
C PHE A 228 -2.63 61.57 25.84
N ASP A 229 -2.68 60.27 26.13
CA ASP A 229 -3.76 59.64 26.90
C ASP A 229 -3.84 60.18 28.34
N PHE A 230 -2.69 60.46 28.96
CA PHE A 230 -2.64 61.13 30.27
C PHE A 230 -3.33 62.49 30.22
N PHE A 231 -3.04 63.32 29.23
CA PHE A 231 -3.66 64.65 29.10
C PHE A 231 -5.16 64.58 28.76
N LEU A 232 -5.60 63.59 27.98
CA LEU A 232 -7.03 63.33 27.77
C LEU A 232 -7.75 63.03 29.09
N GLN A 233 -7.20 62.11 29.89
CA GLN A 233 -7.75 61.78 31.20
C GLN A 233 -7.70 62.96 32.17
N LEU A 234 -6.61 63.74 32.16
CA LEU A 234 -6.46 64.95 32.95
C LEU A 234 -7.55 65.98 32.60
N CYS A 235 -7.87 66.15 31.32
CA CYS A 235 -8.94 67.05 30.88
C CYS A 235 -10.31 66.62 31.40
N ASP A 236 -10.62 65.32 31.33
CA ASP A 236 -11.91 64.78 31.79
C ASP A 236 -12.07 64.85 33.31
N ILE A 237 -11.03 64.45 34.05
CA ILE A 237 -11.00 64.51 35.50
C ILE A 237 -11.01 65.98 35.96
N GLY A 238 -10.21 66.84 35.32
CA GLY A 238 -10.12 68.25 35.63
C GLY A 238 -11.44 68.98 35.45
N LYS A 239 -12.15 68.76 34.34
CA LYS A 239 -13.49 69.32 34.13
C LYS A 239 -14.46 68.89 35.22
N LYS A 240 -14.48 67.60 35.58
CA LYS A 240 -15.37 67.07 36.64
C LYS A 240 -15.04 67.66 38.01
N LYS A 241 -13.76 67.75 38.37
CA LYS A 241 -13.31 68.29 39.67
C LYS A 241 -13.54 69.80 39.77
N LEU A 242 -13.26 70.57 38.72
CA LEU A 242 -13.49 72.02 38.70
C LEU A 242 -14.99 72.39 38.69
N GLN A 243 -15.86 71.52 38.16
CA GLN A 243 -17.31 71.70 38.24
C GLN A 243 -17.92 71.26 39.58
N ALA A 244 -17.18 70.48 40.38
CA ALA A 244 -17.64 70.04 41.69
C ALA A 244 -17.50 71.18 42.72
N LYS A 245 -18.54 71.37 43.55
CA LYS A 245 -18.56 72.45 44.56
C LYS A 245 -17.57 72.26 45.74
N ASN A 246 -16.97 71.07 45.87
CA ASN A 246 -16.15 70.67 47.03
C ASN A 246 -14.74 70.20 46.63
N ILE A 247 -14.07 70.88 45.68
CA ILE A 247 -12.68 70.58 45.36
C ILE A 247 -11.77 70.97 46.54
N THR A 248 -10.85 70.10 46.93
CA THR A 248 -9.90 70.42 48.01
C THR A 248 -8.69 71.19 47.48
N ASP A 249 -8.06 72.03 48.32
CA ASP A 249 -6.87 72.81 47.92
C ASP A 249 -5.74 71.92 47.38
N LYS A 250 -5.55 70.73 47.97
CA LYS A 250 -4.56 69.75 47.51
C LYS A 250 -4.85 69.25 46.10
N GLU A 251 -6.11 68.91 45.80
CA GLU A 251 -6.51 68.44 44.47
C GLU A 251 -6.44 69.55 43.43
N LEU A 252 -6.75 70.80 43.81
CA LEU A 252 -6.66 71.94 42.93
C LEU A 252 -5.20 72.26 42.56
N ILE A 253 -4.29 72.21 43.54
CA ILE A 253 -2.85 72.42 43.33
C ILE A 253 -2.28 71.30 42.43
N GLU A 254 -2.57 70.04 42.74
CA GLU A 254 -2.11 68.89 41.93
C GLU A 254 -2.66 68.94 40.49
N LEU A 255 -3.91 69.37 40.31
CA LEU A 255 -4.47 69.61 38.97
C LEU A 255 -3.72 70.72 38.25
N SER A 256 -3.42 71.82 38.93
CA SER A 256 -2.75 72.98 38.35
C SER A 256 -1.30 72.67 37.92
N GLU A 257 -0.56 71.91 38.73
CA GLU A 257 0.80 71.47 38.40
C GLU A 257 0.82 70.55 37.16
N ASN A 258 -0.13 69.63 37.07
CA ASN A 258 -0.27 68.73 35.92
C ASN A 258 -0.76 69.45 34.64
N LEU A 259 -1.51 70.55 34.76
CA LEU A 259 -1.90 71.37 33.61
C LEU A 259 -0.75 72.27 33.13
N LEU A 260 0.11 72.72 34.04
CA LEU A 260 1.30 73.50 33.71
C LEU A 260 2.38 72.69 32.99
N SER A 261 2.36 71.35 33.10
CA SER A 261 3.25 70.45 32.36
C SER A 261 2.79 70.15 30.92
N GLN A 262 1.73 70.81 30.44
CA GLN A 262 1.23 70.65 29.07
C GLN A 262 2.27 71.04 28.00
N PRO A 263 2.18 70.47 26.78
CA PRO A 263 3.03 70.87 25.66
C PRO A 263 2.85 72.34 25.28
N SER A 264 3.94 72.95 24.78
CA SER A 264 4.10 74.40 24.67
C SER A 264 3.13 75.11 23.72
N GLU A 265 2.52 74.44 22.74
CA GLU A 265 1.50 75.01 21.85
C GLU A 265 0.89 73.88 20.98
N ILE A 266 -0.41 73.63 21.12
CA ILE A 266 -1.17 72.70 20.25
C ILE A 266 -1.84 73.54 19.16
N SER A 267 -1.25 73.60 17.97
CA SER A 267 -1.77 74.39 16.86
C SER A 267 -2.74 73.58 16.00
N GLN A 268 -4.00 74.02 15.92
CA GLN A 268 -5.04 73.38 15.10
C GLN A 268 -4.66 73.30 13.61
N GLU A 269 -4.01 74.33 13.06
CA GLU A 269 -3.58 74.35 11.66
C GLU A 269 -2.50 73.31 11.32
N ILE A 270 -1.70 72.88 12.30
CA ILE A 270 -0.66 71.86 12.11
C ILE A 270 -1.30 70.47 12.11
N ILE A 271 -2.25 70.23 13.02
CA ILE A 271 -3.01 68.97 13.13
C ILE A 271 -3.77 68.67 11.83
N GLU A 272 -4.48 69.66 11.29
CA GLU A 272 -5.32 69.49 10.10
C GLU A 272 -4.51 69.25 8.81
N LYS A 273 -3.20 69.60 8.81
CA LYS A 273 -2.30 69.43 7.67
C LYS A 273 -1.49 68.12 7.72
N ILE A 274 -1.65 67.29 8.75
CA ILE A 274 -0.95 66.00 8.84
C ILE A 274 -1.55 65.03 7.82
N GLU A 275 -0.79 64.70 6.78
CA GLU A 275 -1.16 63.67 5.81
C GLU A 275 -0.37 62.39 6.08
N PHE A 276 -1.07 61.26 6.20
CA PHE A 276 -0.45 59.94 6.35
C PHE A 276 -0.22 59.25 5.02
N SER A 277 0.72 58.31 5.01
CA SER A 277 1.04 57.52 3.81
C SER A 277 -0.17 56.68 3.39
N LYS A 278 -0.64 56.83 2.15
CA LYS A 278 -1.70 55.96 1.58
C LYS A 278 -1.08 54.66 1.09
N ILE A 279 -1.39 53.56 1.76
CA ILE A 279 -0.81 52.24 1.47
C ILE A 279 -1.86 51.39 0.73
N GLN A 280 -1.46 50.79 -0.40
CA GLN A 280 -2.27 49.81 -1.14
C GLN A 280 -1.44 48.57 -1.43
N LEU A 281 -1.89 47.42 -0.93
CA LEU A 281 -1.27 46.13 -1.22
C LEU A 281 -1.84 45.59 -2.53
N LYS A 282 -0.97 45.44 -3.54
CA LYS A 282 -1.31 44.81 -4.81
C LYS A 282 -0.63 43.44 -4.87
N LEU A 283 -1.43 42.40 -5.05
CA LEU A 283 -0.91 41.06 -5.30
C LEU A 283 -0.65 40.91 -6.79
N ASN A 284 0.49 40.32 -7.13
CA ASN A 284 0.75 39.93 -8.51
C ASN A 284 0.03 38.60 -8.78
N GLU A 285 -1.11 38.65 -9.46
CA GLU A 285 -1.96 37.48 -9.78
C GLU A 285 -1.23 36.42 -10.61
N ALA A 286 -0.13 36.77 -11.29
CA ALA A 286 0.72 35.84 -12.03
C ALA A 286 1.39 34.77 -11.14
N VAL A 287 1.58 35.04 -9.85
CA VAL A 287 2.20 34.10 -8.89
C VAL A 287 1.22 32.99 -8.47
N ILE A 288 -0.09 33.19 -8.65
CA ILE A 288 -1.12 32.27 -8.15
C ILE A 288 -1.52 31.21 -9.19
N ASN A 289 -1.31 31.48 -10.50
CA ASN A 289 -2.02 30.71 -11.53
C ASN A 289 -1.24 29.68 -12.36
N ASP A 290 0.11 29.64 -12.45
CA ASP A 290 0.74 28.74 -13.47
C ASP A 290 2.04 28.00 -13.08
N GLU A 291 2.39 27.81 -11.79
CA GLU A 291 3.54 26.98 -11.38
C GLU A 291 3.14 25.75 -10.53
N GLN A 292 1.98 25.14 -10.83
CA GLN A 292 1.72 23.80 -10.32
C GLN A 292 2.63 22.82 -11.08
N ILE A 293 3.52 22.17 -10.34
CA ILE A 293 4.33 21.05 -10.84
C ILE A 293 3.36 19.97 -11.33
N PHE A 294 3.05 19.95 -12.62
CA PHE A 294 2.32 18.86 -13.25
C PHE A 294 3.30 17.74 -13.55
N ILE A 295 3.17 16.62 -12.82
CA ILE A 295 3.78 15.34 -13.21
C ILE A 295 2.77 14.65 -14.13
N GLU A 296 3.01 14.69 -15.43
CA GLU A 296 2.25 13.92 -16.40
C GLU A 296 2.67 12.44 -16.28
N ILE A 297 1.81 11.61 -15.67
CA ILE A 297 2.01 10.17 -15.57
C ILE A 297 1.50 9.53 -16.86
N VAL A 298 2.40 9.27 -17.81
CA VAL A 298 2.10 8.46 -19.00
C VAL A 298 2.17 6.98 -18.62
N HIS A 299 1.01 6.34 -18.48
CA HIS A 299 0.91 4.89 -18.43
C HIS A 299 0.76 4.33 -19.85
N GLU A 300 1.82 3.73 -20.39
CA GLU A 300 1.70 2.83 -21.55
C GLU A 300 0.95 1.56 -21.12
N LYS A 301 -0.30 1.42 -21.53
CA LYS A 301 -0.96 0.12 -21.62
C LYS A 301 -0.74 -0.44 -23.02
N LYS A 302 -0.07 -1.59 -23.10
CA LYS A 302 -0.13 -2.45 -24.29
C LYS A 302 -1.52 -3.08 -24.41
N ASP A 303 -1.97 -3.13 -25.64
CA ASP A 303 -3.29 -3.49 -26.17
C ASP A 303 -3.91 -4.78 -25.62
N ASP A 304 -5.25 -4.80 -25.52
CA ASP A 304 -6.02 -5.71 -26.36
C ASP A 304 -7.49 -5.29 -26.53
N GLN A 305 -8.03 -5.66 -27.69
CA GLN A 305 -9.15 -5.13 -28.46
C GLN A 305 -10.56 -5.41 -27.87
N SER A 306 -11.51 -4.47 -28.03
CA SER A 306 -12.69 -4.62 -28.92
C SER A 306 -13.87 -3.64 -28.65
N LEU A 307 -14.24 -2.95 -29.75
CA LEU A 307 -15.54 -2.38 -30.18
C LEU A 307 -16.06 -1.00 -29.66
N PRO A 308 -16.64 -0.16 -30.56
CA PRO A 308 -16.93 1.27 -30.34
C PRO A 308 -18.42 1.57 -30.01
N PRO A 309 -18.74 2.83 -29.64
CA PRO A 309 -19.47 3.67 -30.61
C PRO A 309 -19.08 5.18 -30.65
N THR A 310 -19.08 5.73 -31.87
CA THR A 310 -19.51 7.07 -32.34
C THR A 310 -19.55 8.25 -31.32
N SER A 311 -18.91 9.41 -31.52
CA SER A 311 -19.28 10.44 -32.52
C SER A 311 -18.58 11.80 -32.23
N LEU A 312 -18.20 12.49 -33.32
CA LEU A 312 -18.22 13.95 -33.56
C LEU A 312 -17.20 14.93 -32.86
N THR A 313 -15.99 15.05 -33.47
CA THR A 313 -15.36 16.26 -34.11
C THR A 313 -15.13 17.60 -33.31
N PRO A 314 -14.29 18.57 -33.78
CA PRO A 314 -12.86 18.81 -33.46
C PRO A 314 -12.59 20.33 -33.14
N PRO A 315 -11.49 20.99 -33.57
CA PRO A 315 -10.07 20.95 -33.15
C PRO A 315 -9.63 22.27 -32.48
N CYS A 316 -8.48 22.33 -31.80
CA CYS A 316 -7.72 23.58 -31.72
C CYS A 316 -6.21 23.31 -31.69
N GLU A 317 -5.53 24.11 -32.51
CA GLU A 317 -4.19 23.93 -33.05
C GLU A 317 -3.07 24.31 -32.08
N LEU A 318 -1.90 23.72 -32.35
CA LEU A 318 -0.59 24.09 -31.88
C LEU A 318 -0.27 25.57 -32.18
N VAL A 319 0.33 26.27 -31.22
CA VAL A 319 1.16 27.44 -31.52
C VAL A 319 2.54 27.21 -30.91
N ASP A 320 3.50 27.03 -31.81
CA ASP A 320 4.94 26.99 -31.58
C ASP A 320 5.45 28.44 -31.54
N LEU A 321 6.24 28.80 -30.54
CA LEU A 321 6.85 30.13 -30.40
C LEU A 321 8.35 29.98 -30.06
N THR A 322 9.12 29.60 -31.08
CA THR A 322 10.54 29.97 -31.15
C THR A 322 10.68 31.31 -31.87
N SER A 323 10.89 32.40 -31.13
CA SER A 323 11.71 33.55 -31.55
C SER A 323 11.65 34.67 -30.52
N LEU A 324 12.79 34.97 -29.88
CA LEU A 324 13.30 36.30 -29.51
C LEU A 324 14.20 36.17 -28.27
N ILE A 325 15.52 36.06 -28.49
CA ILE A 325 16.51 37.06 -28.07
C ILE A 325 17.76 36.79 -28.92
N GLU A 326 17.97 37.70 -29.85
CA GLU A 326 19.19 37.88 -30.64
C GLU A 326 20.30 38.52 -29.78
N GLN A 327 21.53 38.24 -30.18
CA GLN A 327 22.72 39.11 -30.14
C GLN A 327 23.41 39.38 -28.81
N GLN A 328 24.61 38.79 -28.68
CA GLN A 328 25.92 39.43 -28.48
C GLN A 328 26.94 38.31 -28.24
N ASP A 329 28.19 38.31 -28.70
CA ASP A 329 28.94 38.84 -29.84
C ASP A 329 30.37 38.26 -29.62
N GLU A 330 31.12 38.03 -30.71
CA GLU A 330 32.60 38.11 -30.79
C GLU A 330 33.49 37.20 -29.91
N ASP A 331 34.00 36.11 -30.49
CA ASP A 331 35.40 35.94 -31.00
C ASP A 331 35.76 34.45 -31.26
#